data_AF-A0A0J6T7E8-F1
#
_entry.id   AF-A0A0J6T7E8-F1
#
_cell.length_a   1.000
_cell.length_b   1.000
_cell.length_c   1.000
_cell.angle_alpha   90.00
_cell.angle_beta   90.00
_cell.angle_gamma   90.00
#
_symmetry.space_group_name_H-M   'P 1'
#
loop_
_entity.id
_entity.type
_entity.pdbx_description
1 polymer ?
#
loop_
_entity_poly.entity_id
_entity_poly.type
_entity_poly.pdbx_seq_one_letter_code
_entity_poly.pdbx_strand_id
1 'polypeptide(L)'
;MTAPIPASDAAPDWLGWLPPRLVAVDVETTGLAATDRVVSFGAVALTTASLATAEPEITCHHLIFDPGRTSHPMAEAVHGYDDWLLRHQDPAGIHAGALADLLARADLIVAHNAAFDLGILNREFAAAGLPPVASKVYCTMEAYRRRGEKGRAALDAVCRRIGLSRAGARHGALEDAWLALRAYLWLQACPVAVARPHLAAPGNLRPAPPRPEGPLPPRA
;
A
#
# COMPACT_ATOMS: atom_id res chain seq x y z
N MET A 1 35.26 -33.66 7.51
CA MET A 1 34.33 -33.60 6.36
C MET A 1 32.91 -33.67 6.93
N THR A 2 32.28 -32.52 7.13
CA THR A 2 30.88 -32.43 7.60
C THR A 2 29.97 -32.54 6.39
N ALA A 3 29.12 -33.57 6.36
CA ALA A 3 28.13 -33.75 5.30
C ALA A 3 27.10 -32.60 5.34
N PRO A 4 26.61 -32.12 4.18
CA PRO A 4 25.56 -31.12 4.14
C PRO A 4 24.25 -31.72 4.65
N ILE A 5 23.54 -30.97 5.51
CA ILE A 5 22.19 -31.30 5.94
C ILE A 5 21.28 -31.24 4.71
N PRO A 6 20.47 -32.27 4.39
CA PRO A 6 19.56 -32.20 3.27
C PRO A 6 18.52 -31.10 3.56
N ALA A 7 18.36 -30.17 2.62
CA ALA A 7 17.23 -29.24 2.65
C ALA A 7 15.95 -30.08 2.60
N SER A 8 15.08 -29.92 3.59
CA SER A 8 13.75 -30.51 3.57
C SER A 8 12.95 -29.87 2.44
N ASP A 9 12.52 -30.67 1.45
CA ASP A 9 11.60 -30.24 0.38
C ASP A 9 10.17 -29.95 0.88
N ALA A 10 9.87 -30.24 2.15
CA ALA A 10 8.58 -29.90 2.75
C ALA A 10 8.55 -28.41 3.13
N ALA A 11 7.51 -27.71 2.68
CA ALA A 11 7.25 -26.34 3.08
C ALA A 11 7.18 -26.23 4.63
N PRO A 12 7.73 -25.16 5.23
CA PRO A 12 7.69 -25.01 6.68
C PRO A 12 6.26 -24.94 7.22
N ASP A 13 5.99 -25.49 8.41
CA ASP A 13 4.66 -25.51 9.03
C ASP A 13 4.04 -24.10 9.17
N TRP A 14 4.88 -23.08 9.39
CA TRP A 14 4.43 -21.68 9.50
C TRP A 14 3.85 -21.11 8.20
N LEU A 15 4.13 -21.74 7.06
CA LEU A 15 3.60 -21.31 5.78
C LEU A 15 2.12 -21.67 5.63
N GLY A 16 1.69 -22.78 6.22
CA GLY A 16 0.34 -23.34 6.03
C GLY A 16 -0.79 -22.50 6.63
N TRP A 17 -0.50 -21.56 7.53
CA TRP A 17 -1.52 -20.65 8.09
C TRP A 17 -1.61 -19.31 7.34
N LEU A 18 -0.69 -19.03 6.42
CA LEU A 18 -0.74 -17.81 5.63
C LEU A 18 -1.64 -18.01 4.40
N PRO A 19 -2.49 -17.03 4.04
CA PRO A 19 -3.24 -17.06 2.80
C PRO A 19 -2.31 -17.20 1.58
N PRO A 20 -2.68 -17.91 0.50
CA PRO A 20 -1.80 -18.13 -0.65
C PRO A 20 -1.36 -16.83 -1.34
N ARG A 21 -2.29 -15.87 -1.50
CA ARG A 21 -2.04 -14.59 -2.15
C ARG A 21 -2.39 -13.42 -1.23
N LEU A 22 -1.36 -12.67 -0.86
CA LEU A 22 -1.49 -11.43 -0.10
C LEU A 22 -1.37 -10.24 -1.04
N VAL A 23 -2.21 -9.23 -0.85
CA VAL A 23 -2.03 -7.91 -1.48
C VAL A 23 -2.08 -6.87 -0.37
N ALA A 24 -0.93 -6.31 -0.04
CA ALA A 24 -0.88 -5.17 0.87
C ALA A 24 -1.14 -3.89 0.10
N VAL A 25 -1.92 -2.97 0.65
CA VAL A 25 -2.32 -1.72 0.00
C VAL A 25 -2.23 -0.54 0.94
N ASP A 26 -2.05 0.63 0.36
CA ASP A 26 -2.13 1.94 1.01
C ASP A 26 -2.55 3.00 -0.02
N VAL A 27 -3.23 4.05 0.43
CA VAL A 27 -3.58 5.20 -0.39
C VAL A 27 -3.13 6.52 0.23
N GLU A 28 -2.56 7.38 -0.61
CA GLU A 28 -2.43 8.80 -0.29
C GLU A 28 -3.68 9.54 -0.78
N THR A 29 -4.10 10.56 -0.06
CA THR A 29 -5.40 11.22 -0.26
C THR A 29 -5.30 12.73 -0.11
N THR A 30 -6.32 13.45 -0.58
CA THR A 30 -6.38 14.92 -0.43
C THR A 30 -6.57 15.37 1.02
N GLY A 31 -6.86 14.45 1.95
CA GLY A 31 -7.17 14.70 3.35
C GLY A 31 -7.81 13.48 4.01
N LEU A 32 -8.34 13.64 5.23
CA LEU A 32 -8.87 12.54 6.03
C LEU A 32 -10.41 12.49 6.11
N ALA A 33 -11.12 13.36 5.39
CA ALA A 33 -12.57 13.46 5.40
C ALA A 33 -13.23 12.45 4.44
N ALA A 34 -14.52 12.20 4.63
CA ALA A 34 -15.31 11.30 3.78
C ALA A 34 -15.39 11.77 2.30
N THR A 35 -15.20 13.07 2.05
CA THR A 35 -15.20 13.67 0.71
C THR A 35 -13.82 13.73 0.06
N ASP A 36 -12.77 13.30 0.76
CA ASP A 36 -11.43 13.32 0.21
C ASP A 36 -11.25 12.24 -0.86
N ARG A 37 -10.37 12.54 -1.80
CA ARG A 37 -10.15 11.80 -3.04
C ARG A 37 -8.77 11.15 -3.00
N VAL A 38 -8.62 10.04 -3.72
CA VAL A 38 -7.33 9.36 -3.85
C VAL A 38 -6.36 10.21 -4.68
N VAL A 39 -5.12 10.29 -4.22
CA VAL A 39 -3.99 10.99 -4.86
C VAL A 39 -2.99 9.98 -5.39
N SER A 40 -2.71 8.92 -4.62
CA SER A 40 -1.82 7.85 -5.03
C SER A 40 -2.28 6.52 -4.45
N PHE A 41 -1.98 5.43 -5.14
CA PHE A 41 -2.24 4.07 -4.70
C PHE A 41 -0.95 3.26 -4.78
N GLY A 42 -0.67 2.53 -3.71
CA GLY A 42 0.43 1.58 -3.63
C GLY A 42 -0.10 0.19 -3.30
N ALA A 43 0.47 -0.82 -3.95
CA ALA A 43 0.24 -2.20 -3.57
C ALA A 43 1.49 -3.06 -3.72
N VAL A 44 1.62 -4.02 -2.81
CA VAL A 44 2.61 -5.09 -2.86
C VAL A 44 1.89 -6.43 -2.81
N ALA A 45 1.90 -7.14 -3.93
CA ALA A 45 1.38 -8.49 -4.04
C ALA A 45 2.49 -9.50 -3.70
N LEU A 46 2.17 -10.47 -2.86
CA LEU A 46 3.07 -11.54 -2.43
C LEU A 46 2.35 -12.89 -2.55
N THR A 47 2.95 -13.83 -3.26
CA THR A 47 2.56 -15.24 -3.20
C THR A 47 3.29 -15.89 -2.04
N THR A 48 2.58 -16.36 -1.01
CA THR A 48 3.24 -16.80 0.23
C THR A 48 4.16 -17.98 0.03
N ALA A 49 3.91 -18.86 -0.95
CA ALA A 49 4.83 -19.93 -1.34
C ALA A 49 6.25 -19.44 -1.64
N SER A 50 6.43 -18.21 -2.15
CA SER A 50 7.75 -17.64 -2.41
C SER A 50 8.53 -17.32 -1.12
N LEU A 51 7.87 -17.24 0.04
CA LEU A 51 8.56 -17.07 1.33
C LEU A 51 9.42 -18.27 1.72
N ALA A 52 9.22 -19.45 1.10
CA ALA A 52 10.06 -20.61 1.30
C ALA A 52 11.35 -20.58 0.46
N THR A 53 11.51 -19.62 -0.45
CA THR A 53 12.72 -19.46 -1.27
C THR A 53 13.70 -18.49 -0.60
N ALA A 54 14.93 -18.42 -1.13
CA ALA A 54 15.92 -17.44 -0.69
C ALA A 54 15.50 -15.98 -1.03
N GLU A 55 14.67 -15.80 -2.05
CA GLU A 55 14.24 -14.50 -2.57
C GLU A 55 12.71 -14.45 -2.72
N PRO A 56 11.99 -13.97 -1.71
CA PRO A 56 10.54 -13.84 -1.79
C PRO A 56 10.11 -12.92 -2.93
N GLU A 57 9.32 -13.48 -3.84
CA GLU A 57 8.80 -12.77 -5.00
C GLU A 57 7.66 -11.82 -4.61
N ILE A 58 7.83 -10.54 -4.94
CA ILE A 58 6.79 -9.52 -4.80
C ILE A 58 6.56 -8.80 -6.13
N THR A 59 5.31 -8.42 -6.38
CA THR A 59 4.92 -7.53 -7.48
C THR A 59 4.41 -6.22 -6.91
N CYS A 60 4.97 -5.11 -7.39
CA CYS A 60 4.62 -3.77 -6.92
C CYS A 60 3.73 -3.06 -7.94
N HIS A 61 2.71 -2.36 -7.44
CA HIS A 61 1.89 -1.43 -8.22
C HIS A 61 1.94 -0.07 -7.54
N HIS A 62 2.32 0.97 -8.26
CA HIS A 62 2.38 2.33 -7.74
C HIS A 62 1.78 3.27 -8.77
N LEU A 63 0.69 3.93 -8.41
CA LEU A 63 -0.07 4.81 -9.29
C LEU A 63 -0.29 6.17 -8.64
N ILE A 64 -0.44 7.19 -9.46
CA ILE A 64 -0.79 8.57 -9.09
C ILE A 64 -2.01 9.01 -9.88
N PHE A 65 -2.84 9.86 -9.29
CA PHE A 65 -4.11 10.27 -9.89
C PHE A 65 -4.33 11.76 -9.80
N ASP A 66 -5.15 12.27 -10.72
CA ASP A 66 -5.79 13.56 -10.58
C ASP A 66 -7.02 13.41 -9.63
N PRO A 67 -7.00 13.99 -8.41
CA PRO A 67 -8.12 13.93 -7.48
C PRO A 67 -9.29 14.87 -7.84
N GLY A 68 -9.14 15.73 -8.85
CA GLY A 68 -10.09 16.77 -9.25
C GLY A 68 -10.19 17.95 -8.28
N ARG A 69 -9.29 18.03 -7.28
CA ARG A 69 -9.30 19.07 -6.25
C ARG A 69 -7.94 19.24 -5.58
N THR A 70 -7.71 20.39 -4.97
CA THR A 70 -6.49 20.64 -4.19
C THR A 70 -6.49 19.85 -2.88
N SER A 71 -5.33 19.28 -2.54
CA SER A 71 -5.11 18.63 -1.25
C SER A 71 -5.11 19.65 -0.11
N HIS A 72 -5.53 19.21 1.07
CA HIS A 72 -5.28 19.97 2.29
C HIS A 72 -3.76 20.14 2.48
N PRO A 73 -3.26 21.32 2.92
CA PRO A 73 -1.81 21.56 3.03
C PRO A 73 -1.06 20.52 3.87
N MET A 74 -1.70 19.99 4.92
CA MET A 74 -1.10 18.93 5.73
C MET A 74 -0.98 17.60 4.98
N ALA A 75 -1.93 17.26 4.11
CA ALA A 75 -1.85 16.04 3.29
C ALA A 75 -0.76 16.20 2.24
N GLU A 76 -0.71 17.35 1.56
CA GLU A 76 0.36 17.67 0.60
C GLU A 76 1.74 17.61 1.25
N ALA A 77 1.89 18.12 2.48
CA ALA A 77 3.16 18.03 3.21
C ALA A 77 3.58 16.57 3.53
N VAL A 78 2.61 15.66 3.68
CA VAL A 78 2.84 14.24 3.98
C VAL A 78 3.27 13.48 2.73
N HIS A 79 2.48 13.54 1.64
CA HIS A 79 2.74 12.76 0.42
C HIS A 79 3.61 13.50 -0.61
N GLY A 80 3.71 14.82 -0.53
CA GLY A 80 4.60 15.65 -1.36
C GLY A 80 4.17 15.83 -2.81
N TYR A 81 2.91 15.57 -3.15
CA TYR A 81 2.37 15.77 -4.49
C TYR A 81 1.60 17.09 -4.54
N ASP A 82 2.13 18.07 -5.24
CA ASP A 82 1.48 19.37 -5.36
C ASP A 82 0.30 19.34 -6.36
N ASP A 83 -0.59 20.32 -6.22
CA ASP A 83 -1.76 20.46 -7.08
C ASP A 83 -1.44 20.61 -8.57
N TRP A 84 -0.26 21.16 -8.91
CA TRP A 84 0.16 21.36 -10.30
C TRP A 84 0.54 20.05 -10.97
N LEU A 85 1.30 19.19 -10.30
CA LEU A 85 1.61 17.86 -10.80
C LEU A 85 0.33 17.02 -10.95
N LEU A 86 -0.53 17.05 -9.93
CA LEU A 86 -1.71 16.19 -9.85
C LEU A 86 -2.74 16.48 -10.94
N ARG A 87 -2.96 17.74 -11.32
CA ARG A 87 -3.93 18.13 -12.37
C ARG A 87 -3.55 17.72 -13.79
N HIS A 88 -2.38 17.10 -13.97
CA HIS A 88 -1.92 16.57 -15.26
C HIS A 88 -1.91 15.04 -15.30
N GLN A 89 -2.36 14.39 -14.23
CA GLN A 89 -2.46 12.93 -14.14
C GLN A 89 -3.83 12.44 -14.62
N ASP A 90 -3.98 11.13 -14.78
CA ASP A 90 -5.28 10.53 -15.04
C ASP A 90 -6.16 10.51 -13.79
N PRO A 91 -7.48 10.71 -13.91
CA PRO A 91 -8.39 10.41 -12.80
C PRO A 91 -8.36 8.92 -12.47
N ALA A 92 -8.54 8.60 -11.18
CA ALA A 92 -8.52 7.21 -10.70
C ALA A 92 -9.52 6.28 -11.41
N GLY A 93 -10.65 6.83 -11.88
CA GLY A 93 -11.67 6.09 -12.63
C GLY A 93 -11.13 5.35 -13.87
N ILE A 94 -10.10 5.88 -14.55
CA ILE A 94 -9.48 5.21 -15.71
C ILE A 94 -8.80 3.89 -15.29
N HIS A 95 -8.30 3.82 -14.06
CA HIS A 95 -7.58 2.67 -13.53
C HIS A 95 -8.43 1.78 -12.61
N ALA A 96 -9.68 2.19 -12.31
CA ALA A 96 -10.53 1.52 -11.32
C ALA A 96 -10.76 0.02 -11.63
N GLY A 97 -10.96 -0.35 -12.89
CA GLY A 97 -11.11 -1.76 -13.29
C GLY A 97 -9.86 -2.59 -13.02
N ALA A 98 -8.68 -2.08 -13.39
CA ALA A 98 -7.41 -2.76 -13.15
C ALA A 98 -7.10 -2.90 -11.64
N LEU A 99 -7.45 -1.89 -10.84
CA LEU A 99 -7.35 -1.94 -9.38
C LEU A 99 -8.31 -2.97 -8.79
N ALA A 100 -9.57 -3.00 -9.23
CA ALA A 100 -10.54 -3.99 -8.78
C ALA A 100 -10.07 -5.42 -9.10
N ASP A 101 -9.56 -5.65 -10.31
CA ASP A 101 -9.01 -6.94 -10.73
C ASP A 101 -7.79 -7.36 -9.90
N LEU A 102 -6.90 -6.43 -9.56
CA LEU A 102 -5.76 -6.68 -8.69
C LEU A 102 -6.22 -7.17 -7.31
N LEU A 103 -7.17 -6.46 -6.70
CA LEU A 103 -7.66 -6.74 -5.35
C LEU A 103 -8.51 -8.02 -5.31
N ALA A 104 -9.29 -8.29 -6.35
CA ALA A 104 -10.10 -9.50 -6.46
C ALA A 104 -9.25 -10.79 -6.54
N ARG A 105 -8.00 -10.70 -6.97
CA ARG A 105 -7.05 -11.83 -7.00
C ARG A 105 -6.36 -12.10 -5.66
N ALA A 106 -6.62 -11.30 -4.63
CA ALA A 106 -6.07 -11.47 -3.29
C ALA A 106 -6.95 -12.43 -2.48
N ASP A 107 -6.33 -13.43 -1.84
CA ASP A 107 -7.00 -14.22 -0.80
C ASP A 107 -7.17 -13.40 0.49
N LEU A 108 -6.23 -12.49 0.74
CA LEU A 108 -6.28 -11.53 1.83
C LEU A 108 -5.65 -10.19 1.40
N ILE A 109 -6.41 -9.13 1.58
CA ILE A 109 -5.92 -7.75 1.48
C ILE A 109 -5.42 -7.31 2.85
N VAL A 110 -4.24 -6.71 2.87
CA VAL A 110 -3.60 -6.20 4.08
C VAL A 110 -3.49 -4.68 3.97
N ALA A 111 -3.91 -3.95 5.00
CA ALA A 111 -3.70 -2.50 5.05
C ALA A 111 -3.50 -2.03 6.49
N HIS A 112 -2.94 -0.84 6.67
CA HIS A 112 -2.80 -0.21 7.96
C HIS A 112 -3.87 0.87 8.11
N ASN A 113 -4.85 0.65 9.00
CA ASN A 113 -6.11 1.42 9.01
C ASN A 113 -7.03 1.11 7.82
N ALA A 114 -7.14 -0.17 7.46
CA ALA A 114 -7.79 -0.68 6.24
C ALA A 114 -9.18 -0.10 5.92
N ALA A 115 -10.00 0.23 6.94
CA ALA A 115 -11.31 0.85 6.71
C ALA A 115 -11.22 2.19 5.97
N PHE A 116 -10.14 2.95 6.19
CA PHE A 116 -9.87 4.20 5.48
C PHE A 116 -9.50 3.95 4.03
N ASP A 117 -8.48 3.13 3.76
CA ASP A 117 -7.98 2.85 2.41
C ASP A 117 -9.06 2.25 1.52
N LEU A 118 -9.74 1.22 2.01
CA LEU A 118 -10.80 0.56 1.27
C LEU A 118 -12.05 1.44 1.15
N GLY A 119 -12.30 2.31 2.13
CA GLY A 119 -13.36 3.31 2.05
C GLY A 119 -13.13 4.31 0.92
N ILE A 120 -11.88 4.71 0.67
CA ILE A 120 -11.50 5.55 -0.47
C ILE A 120 -11.65 4.77 -1.79
N LEU A 121 -11.05 3.59 -1.88
CA LEU A 121 -11.07 2.78 -3.10
C LEU A 121 -12.48 2.37 -3.52
N ASN A 122 -13.33 1.96 -2.57
CA ASN A 122 -14.72 1.59 -2.84
C ASN A 122 -15.54 2.78 -3.37
N ARG A 123 -15.23 4.03 -2.99
CA ARG A 123 -15.87 5.21 -3.58
C ARG A 123 -15.47 5.42 -5.03
N GLU A 124 -14.18 5.27 -5.34
CA GLU A 124 -13.71 5.36 -6.73
C GLU A 124 -14.28 4.22 -7.59
N PHE A 125 -14.41 3.01 -7.02
CA PHE A 125 -15.06 1.89 -7.69
C PHE A 125 -16.54 2.14 -7.93
N ALA A 126 -17.27 2.63 -6.93
CA ALA A 126 -18.68 3.00 -7.08
C ALA A 126 -18.87 4.09 -8.14
N ALA A 127 -18.01 5.10 -8.17
CA ALA A 127 -18.03 6.15 -9.20
C ALA A 127 -17.75 5.60 -10.61
N ALA A 128 -16.99 4.51 -10.72
CA ALA A 128 -16.73 3.79 -11.97
C ALA A 128 -17.77 2.69 -12.29
N GLY A 129 -18.83 2.54 -11.49
CA GLY A 129 -19.86 1.50 -11.68
C GLY A 129 -19.39 0.08 -11.34
N LEU A 130 -18.34 -0.06 -10.53
CA LEU A 130 -17.75 -1.32 -10.09
C LEU A 130 -18.23 -1.72 -8.68
N PRO A 131 -18.29 -3.03 -8.38
CA PRO A 131 -18.61 -3.50 -7.03
C PRO A 131 -17.51 -3.12 -6.03
N PRO A 132 -17.83 -3.06 -4.72
CA PRO A 132 -16.82 -2.87 -3.69
C PRO A 132 -15.88 -4.08 -3.60
N VAL A 133 -14.74 -3.88 -2.94
CA VAL A 133 -13.79 -4.94 -2.59
C VAL A 133 -14.50 -6.07 -1.82
N ALA A 134 -14.44 -7.28 -2.38
CA ALA A 134 -15.06 -8.48 -1.81
C ALA A 134 -14.09 -9.41 -1.07
N SER A 135 -12.79 -9.28 -1.30
CA SER A 135 -11.76 -10.11 -0.68
C SER A 135 -11.70 -9.89 0.84
N LYS A 136 -11.20 -10.89 1.57
CA LYS A 136 -10.98 -10.76 3.01
C LYS A 136 -9.99 -9.64 3.29
N VAL A 137 -10.20 -8.93 4.39
CA VAL A 137 -9.38 -7.76 4.77
C VAL A 137 -8.76 -7.99 6.14
N TYR A 138 -7.48 -7.63 6.26
CA TYR A 138 -6.73 -7.61 7.50
C TYR A 138 -6.21 -6.21 7.81
N CYS A 139 -6.69 -5.62 8.89
CA CYS A 139 -6.22 -4.34 9.39
C CYS A 139 -5.07 -4.54 10.39
N THR A 140 -3.84 -4.18 10.00
CA THR A 140 -2.66 -4.35 10.86
C THR A 140 -2.70 -3.47 12.10
N MET A 141 -3.28 -2.25 12.00
CA MET A 141 -3.45 -1.35 13.15
C MET A 141 -4.36 -1.98 14.22
N GLU A 142 -5.49 -2.55 13.82
CA GLU A 142 -6.42 -3.18 14.76
C GLU A 142 -5.83 -4.45 15.35
N ALA A 143 -5.19 -5.28 14.53
CA ALA A 143 -4.53 -6.49 14.99
C ALA A 143 -3.41 -6.19 16.01
N TYR A 144 -2.62 -5.15 15.77
CA TYR A 144 -1.59 -4.68 16.70
C TYR A 144 -2.21 -4.32 18.07
N ARG A 145 -3.32 -3.56 18.06
CA ARG A 145 -4.04 -3.20 19.29
C ARG A 145 -4.61 -4.43 20.01
N ARG A 146 -5.24 -5.36 19.27
CA ARG A 146 -5.85 -6.58 19.82
C ARG A 146 -4.83 -7.53 20.44
N ARG A 147 -3.62 -7.61 19.87
CA ARG A 147 -2.50 -8.41 20.41
C ARG A 147 -2.02 -7.90 21.79
N GLY A 148 -2.43 -6.70 22.20
CA GLY A 148 -2.02 -6.11 23.48
C GLY A 148 -0.61 -5.53 23.47
N GLU A 149 -0.06 -5.23 22.29
CA GLU A 149 1.25 -4.62 22.15
C GLU A 149 1.25 -3.20 22.76
N LYS A 150 2.28 -2.88 23.55
CA LYS A 150 2.40 -1.57 24.20
C LYS A 150 2.74 -0.48 23.18
N GLY A 151 2.23 0.73 23.41
CA GLY A 151 2.60 1.93 22.64
C GLY A 151 1.59 2.34 21.58
N ARG A 152 2.00 3.29 20.72
CA ARG A 152 1.17 3.82 19.64
C ARG A 152 1.03 2.79 18.52
N ALA A 153 -0.16 2.73 17.93
CA ALA A 153 -0.49 1.79 16.85
C ALA A 153 -0.37 2.41 15.44
N ALA A 154 0.19 3.61 15.31
CA ALA A 154 0.45 4.21 13.99
C ALA A 154 1.53 3.39 13.25
N LEU A 155 1.46 3.36 11.90
CA LEU A 155 2.32 2.51 11.08
C LEU A 155 3.80 2.67 11.44
N ASP A 156 4.30 3.90 11.50
CA ASP A 156 5.68 4.20 11.91
C ASP A 156 6.06 3.65 13.29
N ALA A 157 5.14 3.68 14.24
CA ALA A 157 5.38 3.15 15.58
C ALA A 157 5.47 1.63 15.57
N VAL A 158 4.63 0.97 14.78
CA VAL A 158 4.68 -0.50 14.57
C VAL A 158 5.95 -0.89 13.84
N CYS A 159 6.31 -0.18 12.76
CA CYS A 159 7.52 -0.44 11.98
C CYS A 159 8.80 -0.28 12.82
N ARG A 160 8.89 0.78 13.64
CA ARG A 160 10.03 0.94 14.56
C ARG A 160 10.17 -0.23 15.54
N ARG A 161 9.06 -0.81 16.00
CA ARG A 161 9.09 -1.94 16.93
C ARG A 161 9.65 -3.21 16.29
N ILE A 162 9.56 -3.33 14.97
CA ILE A 162 10.10 -4.46 14.20
C ILE A 162 11.43 -4.13 13.52
N GLY A 163 12.10 -3.06 13.95
CA GLY A 163 13.41 -2.66 13.45
C GLY A 163 13.39 -2.01 12.06
N LEU A 164 12.24 -1.53 11.60
CA LEU A 164 12.07 -0.86 10.31
C LEU A 164 11.85 0.64 10.49
N SER A 165 12.23 1.39 9.44
CA SER A 165 11.91 2.80 9.28
C SER A 165 11.54 3.06 7.81
N ARG A 166 10.95 4.22 7.54
CA ARG A 166 10.82 4.74 6.17
C ARG A 166 12.19 5.06 5.59
N ALA A 167 12.29 5.06 4.26
CA ALA A 167 13.48 5.48 3.53
C ALA A 167 13.64 7.01 3.51
N GLY A 168 12.52 7.73 3.49
CA GLY A 168 12.47 9.20 3.46
C GLY A 168 11.58 9.79 4.56
N ALA A 169 11.45 11.12 4.54
CA ALA A 169 10.62 11.87 5.49
C ALA A 169 9.14 11.93 5.09
N ARG A 170 8.83 11.72 3.81
CA ARG A 170 7.47 11.71 3.27
C ARG A 170 6.87 10.32 3.31
N HIS A 171 5.55 10.25 3.34
CA HIS A 171 4.84 9.02 3.11
C HIS A 171 4.69 8.80 1.61
N GLY A 172 4.68 7.53 1.20
CA GLY A 172 4.46 7.16 -0.17
C GLY A 172 3.72 5.85 -0.22
N ALA A 173 2.61 5.83 -0.95
CA ALA A 173 1.67 4.71 -0.95
C ALA A 173 2.36 3.34 -1.15
N LEU A 174 3.35 3.25 -2.05
CA LEU A 174 4.07 1.99 -2.26
C LEU A 174 4.92 1.57 -1.04
N GLU A 175 5.63 2.50 -0.42
CA GLU A 175 6.42 2.21 0.78
C GLU A 175 5.50 1.82 1.94
N ASP A 176 4.40 2.55 2.13
CA ASP A 176 3.43 2.31 3.20
C ASP A 176 2.72 0.96 3.03
N ALA A 177 2.38 0.57 1.79
CA ALA A 177 1.88 -0.77 1.48
C ALA A 177 2.90 -1.88 1.82
N TRP A 178 4.18 -1.67 1.49
CA TRP A 178 5.25 -2.60 1.87
C TRP A 178 5.42 -2.66 3.39
N LEU A 179 5.40 -1.53 4.10
CA LEU A 179 5.48 -1.46 5.55
C LEU A 179 4.30 -2.17 6.21
N ALA A 180 3.09 -2.04 5.66
CA ALA A 180 1.90 -2.75 6.11
C ALA A 180 2.05 -4.27 5.90
N LEU A 181 2.61 -4.72 4.77
CA LEU A 181 2.95 -6.13 4.55
C LEU A 181 3.94 -6.64 5.60
N ARG A 182 5.01 -5.88 5.88
CA ARG A 182 6.02 -6.22 6.89
C ARG A 182 5.41 -6.31 8.29
N ALA A 183 4.52 -5.39 8.64
CA ALA A 183 3.79 -5.41 9.91
C ALA A 183 2.88 -6.65 10.01
N TYR A 184 2.17 -6.99 8.93
CA TYR A 184 1.36 -8.20 8.87
C TYR A 184 2.18 -9.48 9.08
N LEU A 185 3.28 -9.65 8.33
CA LEU A 185 4.14 -10.84 8.46
C LEU A 185 4.67 -10.99 9.89
N TRP A 186 5.07 -9.89 10.53
CA TRP A 186 5.48 -9.90 11.94
C TRP A 186 4.33 -10.26 12.90
N LEU A 187 3.12 -9.75 12.64
CA LEU A 187 1.93 -10.11 13.43
C LEU A 187 1.59 -11.60 13.30
N GLN A 188 1.88 -12.21 12.16
CA GLN A 188 1.73 -13.65 11.91
C GLN A 188 2.93 -14.49 12.37
N ALA A 189 3.90 -13.88 13.07
CA ALA A 189 5.15 -14.52 13.49
C ALA A 189 5.92 -15.19 12.33
N CYS A 190 5.77 -14.66 11.10
CA CYS A 190 6.53 -15.13 9.95
C CYS A 190 8.01 -14.74 10.14
N PRO A 191 8.94 -15.70 10.05
CA PRO A 191 10.37 -15.44 10.28
C PRO A 191 11.04 -14.78 9.07
N VAL A 192 10.35 -14.71 7.93
CA VAL A 192 10.92 -14.28 6.66
C VAL A 192 10.82 -12.77 6.49
N ALA A 193 11.95 -12.16 6.16
CA ALA A 193 12.05 -10.75 5.88
C ALA A 193 11.95 -10.49 4.38
N VAL A 194 10.82 -9.96 3.90
CA VAL A 194 10.66 -9.47 2.53
C VAL A 194 11.44 -8.16 2.33
N ALA A 195 12.43 -8.13 1.44
CA ALA A 195 13.24 -6.93 1.19
C ALA A 195 12.38 -5.73 0.79
N ARG A 196 12.87 -4.51 1.06
CA ARG A 196 12.21 -3.29 0.57
C ARG A 196 12.28 -3.27 -0.95
N PRO A 197 11.16 -3.07 -1.66
CA PRO A 197 11.19 -2.95 -3.11
C PRO A 197 11.94 -1.69 -3.55
N HIS A 198 12.33 -1.64 -4.82
CA HIS A 198 12.77 -0.39 -5.41
C HIS A 198 11.59 0.60 -5.44
N LEU A 199 11.71 1.71 -4.70
CA LEU A 199 10.69 2.75 -4.60
C LEU A 199 10.73 3.67 -5.82
N ALA A 200 10.36 3.13 -6.98
CA ALA A 200 10.26 3.88 -8.22
C ALA A 200 9.11 4.89 -8.20
N ALA A 201 9.20 5.89 -9.08
CA ALA A 201 8.10 6.80 -9.36
C ALA A 201 6.83 6.02 -9.81
N PRO A 202 5.62 6.61 -9.63
CA PRO A 202 4.38 5.98 -10.09
C PRO A 202 4.45 5.59 -11.57
N GLY A 203 4.01 4.37 -11.90
CA GLY A 203 4.15 3.82 -13.25
C GLY A 203 3.27 4.50 -14.31
N ASN A 204 2.23 5.21 -13.89
CA ASN A 204 1.36 6.02 -14.74
C ASN A 204 1.65 7.53 -14.66
N LEU A 205 2.78 7.92 -14.06
CA LEU A 205 3.16 9.33 -13.92
C LEU A 205 3.32 9.98 -15.30
N ARG A 206 2.52 11.01 -15.56
CA ARG A 206 2.64 11.88 -16.73
C ARG A 206 3.50 13.10 -16.39
N PRO A 207 4.42 13.50 -17.28
CA PRO A 207 5.19 14.71 -17.06
C PRO A 207 4.26 15.92 -17.04
N ALA A 208 4.36 16.74 -15.99
CA ALA A 208 3.69 18.03 -15.94
C ALA A 208 4.50 19.08 -16.71
N PRO A 209 3.85 20.04 -17.38
CA PRO A 209 4.53 21.23 -17.89
C PRO A 209 5.23 22.01 -16.76
N PRO A 210 6.17 22.92 -17.09
CA PRO A 210 6.79 23.78 -16.09
C PRO A 210 5.75 24.50 -15.25
N ARG A 211 5.98 24.54 -13.94
CA ARG A 211 5.10 25.23 -12.99
C ARG A 211 5.05 26.72 -13.33
N PRO A 212 3.85 27.33 -13.45
CA PRO A 212 3.73 28.75 -13.74
C PRO A 212 4.27 29.59 -12.57
N GLU A 213 4.73 30.80 -12.89
CA GLU A 213 5.06 31.79 -11.88
C GLU A 213 3.78 32.29 -11.19
N GLY A 214 3.81 32.39 -9.85
CA GLY A 214 2.69 32.90 -9.07
C GLY A 214 1.61 31.85 -8.73
N PRO A 215 0.38 32.29 -8.41
CA PRO A 215 -0.73 31.40 -8.07
C PRO A 215 -1.08 30.46 -9.23
N LEU A 216 -1.44 29.22 -8.90
CA LEU A 216 -1.89 28.27 -9.91
C LEU A 216 -3.22 28.73 -10.52
N PRO A 217 -3.43 28.52 -11.83
CA PRO A 217 -4.74 28.76 -12.43
C PRO A 217 -5.80 27.87 -11.78
N PRO A 218 -7.09 28.26 -11.81
CA PRO A 218 -8.18 27.40 -11.37
C PRO A 218 -8.12 26.04 -12.08
N ARG A 219 -8.59 24.98 -11.41
CA ARG A 219 -8.83 23.70 -12.08
C ARG A 219 -10.00 23.88 -13.07
N ALA A 220 -9.89 23.26 -14.24
CA ALA A 220 -10.95 23.25 -15.24
C ALA A 220 -12.09 22.30 -14.84
#